data_AF-U5QUL0-F1
#
_entry.id   AF-U5QUL0-F1
#
_cell.length_a   1.000
_cell.length_b   1.000
_cell.length_c   1.000
_cell.angle_alpha   90.00
_cell.angle_beta   90.00
_cell.angle_gamma   90.00
#
_symmetry.space_group_name_H-M   'P 1'
#
loop_
_entity.id
_entity.type
_entity.pdbx_description
1 polymer ?
#
loop_
_entity_poly.entity_id
_entity_poly.type
_entity_poly.pdbx_seq_one_letter_code
_entity_poly.pdbx_strand_id
1 'polypeptide(L)' 'DATTEIKVALRMAGTPIGPNDTAIAGHAIAAGAVLVTNNTREFERVPGLVLEDWVR' A
#
# COMPACT_ATOMS: atom_id res chain seq x y z
N ASP A 1 3.85 14.21 0.77
CA ASP A 1 3.73 13.13 1.77
C ASP A 1 3.19 11.93 1.02
N ALA A 2 3.97 10.84 0.93
CA ALA A 2 3.67 9.66 0.12
C ALA A 2 2.27 9.09 0.43
N THR A 3 1.82 9.19 1.67
CA THR A 3 0.48 8.76 2.10
C THR A 3 -0.63 9.50 1.37
N THR A 4 -0.49 10.81 1.17
CA THR A 4 -1.49 11.64 0.47
C THR A 4 -1.51 11.33 -1.03
N GLU A 5 -0.35 11.11 -1.63
CA GLU A 5 -0.23 10.76 -3.05
C GLU A 5 -0.87 9.39 -3.35
N ILE A 6 -0.65 8.39 -2.49
CA ILE A 6 -1.30 7.07 -2.56
C ILE A 6 -2.81 7.20 -2.42
N LYS A 7 -3.29 7.98 -1.45
CA LYS A 7 -4.74 8.22 -1.26
C LYS A 7 -5.37 8.82 -2.51
N VAL A 8 -4.71 9.79 -3.13
CA VAL A 8 -5.21 10.43 -4.36
C VAL A 8 -5.18 9.43 -5.53
N ALA A 9 -4.08 8.70 -5.72
CA ALA A 9 -3.95 7.72 -6.81
C ALA A 9 -5.00 6.60 -6.72
N LEU A 10 -5.17 6.00 -5.54
CA LEU A 10 -6.16 4.94 -5.32
C LEU A 10 -7.59 5.44 -5.45
N ARG A 11 -7.86 6.68 -4.99
CA ARG A 11 -9.18 7.30 -5.15
C ARG A 11 -9.50 7.59 -6.61
N MET A 12 -8.52 8.09 -7.38
CA MET A 12 -8.67 8.32 -8.81
C MET A 12 -8.83 7.01 -9.60
N ALA A 13 -8.21 5.93 -9.14
CA ALA A 13 -8.34 4.59 -9.73
C ALA A 13 -9.65 3.85 -9.35
N GLY A 14 -10.46 4.41 -8.44
CA GLY A 14 -11.69 3.78 -7.96
C GLY A 14 -11.48 2.53 -7.09
N THR A 15 -10.26 2.33 -6.58
CA THR A 15 -9.86 1.13 -5.82
C THR A 15 -9.27 1.49 -4.45
N PRO A 16 -10.01 2.22 -3.59
CA PRO A 16 -9.50 2.58 -2.27
C PRO A 16 -9.19 1.31 -1.45
N ILE A 17 -8.11 1.37 -0.66
CA ILE A 17 -7.80 0.40 0.40
C ILE A 17 -8.21 0.98 1.75
N GLY A 18 -8.26 0.13 2.78
CA GLY A 18 -8.60 0.56 4.13
C GLY A 18 -7.78 1.77 4.62
N PRO A 19 -8.33 2.63 5.50
CA PRO A 19 -7.61 3.81 5.99
C PRO A 19 -6.32 3.44 6.75
N ASN A 20 -6.32 2.32 7.47
CA ASN A 20 -5.13 1.77 8.14
C ASN A 20 -4.12 1.25 7.12
N ASP A 21 -4.57 0.49 6.11
CA ASP A 21 -3.72 -0.04 5.06
C ASP A 21 -3.06 1.08 4.25
N THR A 22 -3.76 2.20 4.08
CA THR A 22 -3.20 3.37 3.44
C THR A 22 -2.06 3.99 4.25
N ALA A 23 -2.19 4.04 5.58
CA ALA A 23 -1.13 4.52 6.46
C ALA A 23 0.06 3.56 6.48
N ILE A 24 -0.19 2.25 6.51
CA ILE A 24 0.84 1.20 6.45
C ILE A 24 1.62 1.29 5.13
N ALA A 25 0.92 1.37 4.00
CA ALA A 25 1.52 1.48 2.68
C ALA A 25 2.31 2.78 2.51
N GLY A 26 1.76 3.91 2.97
CA GLY A 26 2.44 5.20 2.95
C GLY A 26 3.73 5.21 3.77
N HIS A 27 3.71 4.57 4.95
CA HIS A 27 4.89 4.42 5.78
C HIS A 27 5.96 3.54 5.12
N ALA A 28 5.57 2.38 4.56
CA ALA A 28 6.50 1.48 3.88
C ALA A 28 7.19 2.14 2.69
N ILE A 29 6.44 2.88 1.86
CA ILE A 29 7.00 3.64 0.73
C ILE A 29 7.94 4.75 1.22
N ALA A 30 7.54 5.53 2.24
CA ALA A 30 8.39 6.59 2.79
C ALA A 30 9.69 6.04 3.40
N ALA A 31 9.65 4.84 3.96
CA ALA A 31 10.81 4.15 4.52
C ALA A 31 11.66 3.39 3.47
N GLY A 32 11.18 3.27 2.23
CA GLY A 32 11.81 2.41 1.22
C GLY A 32 11.84 0.93 1.62
N ALA A 33 10.84 0.49 2.39
CA ALA A 33 10.76 -0.85 2.98
C ALA A 33 9.90 -1.81 2.15
N VAL A 34 10.14 -3.10 2.33
CA VAL A 34 9.27 -4.19 1.84
C VAL A 34 8.16 -4.43 2.86
N LEU A 35 6.90 -4.40 2.43
CA LEU A 35 5.77 -4.75 3.27
C LEU A 35 5.47 -6.25 3.15
N VAL A 36 5.71 -6.98 4.24
CA VAL A 36 5.31 -8.38 4.37
C VAL A 36 3.84 -8.45 4.81
N THR A 37 2.99 -9.12 4.03
CA THR A 37 1.55 -9.24 4.35
C THR A 37 0.93 -10.49 3.73
N ASN A 38 -0.07 -11.05 4.40
CA ASN A 38 -0.91 -12.13 3.84
C ASN A 38 -2.14 -11.59 3.09
N ASN A 39 -2.38 -10.28 3.11
CA ASN A 39 -3.46 -9.59 2.38
C ASN A 39 -2.91 -8.92 1.11
N THR A 40 -2.09 -9.65 0.34
CA THR A 40 -1.41 -9.16 -0.86
C THR A 40 -2.38 -8.51 -1.85
N ARG A 41 -3.55 -9.12 -2.09
CA ARG A 41 -4.58 -8.63 -3.01
C ARG A 41 -5.02 -7.17 -2.76
N GLU A 42 -5.04 -6.72 -1.51
CA GLU A 42 -5.42 -5.34 -1.18
C GLU A 42 -4.25 -4.37 -1.45
N PHE A 43 -3.05 -4.74 -0.99
CA PHE A 43 -1.85 -3.90 -1.09
C PHE A 43 -1.23 -3.85 -2.50
N GLU A 44 -1.46 -4.85 -3.35
CA GLU A 44 -1.04 -4.87 -4.76
C GLU A 44 -1.60 -3.69 -5.58
N ARG A 45 -2.66 -3.05 -5.08
CA ARG A 45 -3.27 -1.87 -5.72
C ARG A 45 -2.46 -0.60 -5.50
N VAL A 46 -1.55 -0.59 -4.51
CA VAL A 46 -0.75 0.58 -4.17
C VAL A 46 0.43 0.71 -5.13
N PRO A 47 0.48 1.75 -5.97
CA PRO A 47 1.61 1.95 -6.86
C PRO A 47 2.91 2.20 -6.08
N GLY A 48 3.98 1.50 -6.46
CA GLY A 48 5.31 1.68 -5.87
C GLY A 48 5.55 0.97 -4.53
N LEU A 49 4.57 0.21 -4.03
CA LEU A 49 4.73 -0.61 -2.83
C LEU A 49 5.39 -1.95 -3.18
N VAL A 50 6.45 -2.31 -2.45
CA VAL A 50 7.12 -3.62 -2.59
C VAL A 50 6.53 -4.58 -1.56
N LEU A 51 6.14 -5.78 -2.01
CA LEU A 51 5.42 -6.76 -1.20
C LEU A 51 6.13 -8.11 -1.14
N GLU A 52 6.00 -8.77 0.01
CA GLU A 52 6.34 -10.18 0.20
C GLU A 52 5.19 -10.90 0.93
N ASP A 53 5.00 -12.18 0.63
CA ASP A 53 4.07 -13.08 1.31
C ASP A 53 4.85 -14.25 1.89
N TRP A 54 4.87 -14.38 3.22
CA TRP A 54 5.62 -15.40 3.95
C TRP A 54 4.77 -16.58 4.41
N VAL A 55 3.45 -16.52 4.17
CA VAL A 55 2.51 -17.59 4.58
C VAL A 55 2.14 -18.49 3.41
N ARG A 56 2.80 -18.28 2.27
CA ARG A 56 2.72 -19.09 1.06
C ARG A 56 3.83 -20.12 0.97
#